data_AF-A0A2V9WRD9-F1
#
_entry.id   AF-A0A2V9WRD9-F1
#
_cell.length_a   1.000
_cell.length_b   1.000
_cell.length_c   1.000
_cell.angle_alpha   90.00
_cell.angle_beta   90.00
_cell.angle_gamma   90.00
#
_symmetry.space_group_name_H-M   'P 1'
#
loop_
_entity.id
_entity.type
_entity.pdbx_description
1 polymer ?
#
loop_
_entity_poly.entity_id
_entity_poly.type
_entity_poly.pdbx_seq_one_letter_code
_entity_poly.pdbx_strand_id
1 'polypeptide(L)'
;MLVSSTGKAERMIGMESEIKIGQQFEFAIHADKGFRQKAVVTRVLSNREEGIGPEADYYIAVWIEARTLSEQPKALVFVLANDGNVYLDGEGVDIIVDLAA
;
A
#
# COMPACT_ATOMS: atom_id res chain seq x y z
N MET A 1 -2.57 -2.51 36.87
CA MET A 1 -3.83 -1.85 36.48
C MET A 1 -4.18 -2.34 35.09
N LEU A 2 -5.32 -3.01 34.93
CA LEU A 2 -5.74 -3.62 33.67
C LEU A 2 -6.09 -2.56 32.62
N VAL A 3 -5.64 -2.74 31.38
CA VAL A 3 -6.53 -2.57 30.23
C VAL A 3 -6.29 -3.72 29.26
N SER A 4 -7.33 -4.51 29.09
CA SER A 4 -7.46 -5.52 28.08
C SER A 4 -7.68 -4.83 26.74
N SER A 5 -6.91 -5.18 25.73
CA SER A 5 -7.28 -4.93 24.35
C SER A 5 -6.91 -6.16 23.54
N THR A 6 -7.89 -7.04 23.34
CA THR A 6 -7.98 -7.91 22.17
C THR A 6 -8.01 -7.02 20.93
N GLY A 7 -6.87 -6.48 20.55
CA GLY A 7 -6.65 -5.78 19.29
C GLY A 7 -5.80 -6.72 18.45
N LYS A 8 -6.35 -7.15 17.31
CA LYS A 8 -5.57 -7.79 16.24
C LYS A 8 -4.29 -6.97 16.05
N ALA A 9 -3.12 -7.59 16.08
CA ALA A 9 -1.86 -6.85 15.95
C ALA A 9 -1.81 -6.16 14.58
N GLU A 10 -2.20 -4.89 14.53
CA GLU A 10 -2.05 -4.04 13.34
C GLU A 10 -0.56 -3.73 13.22
N ARG A 11 0.15 -4.50 12.42
CA ARG A 11 1.53 -4.15 12.06
C ARG A 11 1.46 -3.20 10.88
N MET A 12 1.96 -1.98 11.07
CA MET A 12 2.37 -1.13 9.96
C MET A 12 3.54 -1.85 9.29
N ILE A 13 3.23 -2.57 8.22
CA ILE A 13 4.24 -3.23 7.40
C ILE A 13 4.60 -2.21 6.35
N GLY A 14 5.78 -1.58 6.46
CA GLY A 14 6.47 -1.14 5.26
C GLY A 14 6.47 -2.35 4.33
N MET A 15 6.04 -2.21 3.08
CA MET A 15 5.76 -3.30 2.11
C MET A 15 7.02 -4.13 1.72
N GLU A 16 7.92 -4.40 2.67
CA GLU A 16 9.15 -5.18 2.59
C GLU A 16 8.89 -6.67 2.31
N SER A 17 7.68 -7.17 2.55
CA SER A 17 7.27 -8.53 2.13
C SER A 17 6.64 -8.45 0.74
N GLU A 18 7.23 -9.15 -0.23
CA GLU A 18 6.80 -9.21 -1.65
C GLU A 18 5.30 -9.02 -1.83
N ILE A 19 4.89 -7.84 -2.28
CA ILE A 19 3.51 -7.54 -2.63
C ILE A 19 3.11 -8.45 -3.79
N LYS A 20 2.03 -9.21 -3.62
CA LYS A 20 1.57 -10.16 -4.64
C LYS A 20 0.29 -9.69 -5.32
N ILE A 21 0.18 -9.97 -6.61
CA ILE A 21 -1.09 -9.84 -7.33
C ILE A 21 -2.15 -10.68 -6.62
N GLY A 22 -3.33 -10.10 -6.39
CA GLY A 22 -4.43 -10.71 -5.65
C GLY A 22 -4.38 -10.51 -4.13
N GLN A 23 -3.29 -9.97 -3.59
CA GLN A 23 -3.20 -9.62 -2.18
C GLN A 23 -4.17 -8.48 -1.86
N GLN A 24 -4.97 -8.67 -0.80
CA GLN A 24 -5.82 -7.62 -0.26
C GLN A 24 -5.12 -6.90 0.88
N PHE A 25 -5.36 -5.60 0.98
CA PHE A 25 -4.84 -4.77 2.06
C PHE A 25 -5.82 -3.66 2.37
N GLU A 26 -5.73 -3.12 3.58
CA GLU A 26 -6.40 -1.89 3.97
C GLU A 26 -5.37 -0.75 3.94
N PHE A 27 -5.79 0.46 3.59
CA PHE A 27 -4.91 1.62 3.60
C PHE A 27 -5.62 2.86 4.13
N ALA A 28 -4.85 3.79 4.67
CA ALA A 28 -5.30 5.10 5.12
C ALA A 28 -4.38 6.20 4.58
N ILE A 29 -4.96 7.26 4.02
CA ILE A 29 -4.21 8.42 3.53
C ILE A 29 -3.91 9.33 4.71
N HIS A 30 -2.66 9.75 4.90
CA HIS A 30 -2.26 10.56 6.07
C HIS A 30 -3.03 11.88 6.17
N ALA A 31 -3.35 12.50 5.04
CA ALA A 31 -4.15 13.72 4.97
C ALA A 31 -5.64 13.51 5.31
N ASP A 32 -6.17 12.30 5.16
CA ASP A 32 -7.58 11.97 5.39
C ASP A 32 -7.74 11.14 6.68
N LYS A 33 -7.66 11.85 7.81
CA LYS A 33 -7.65 11.24 9.15
C LYS A 33 -8.96 10.52 9.43
N GLY A 34 -8.94 9.20 9.28
CA GLY A 34 -10.03 8.29 9.70
C GLY A 34 -10.67 7.52 8.56
N PHE A 35 -10.35 7.82 7.30
CA PHE A 35 -10.86 7.05 6.17
C PHE A 35 -9.92 5.89 5.83
N ARG A 36 -10.41 4.67 6.04
CA ARG A 36 -9.74 3.43 5.66
C ARG A 36 -10.47 2.79 4.50
N GLN A 37 -9.71 2.32 3.51
CA GLN A 37 -10.25 1.61 2.36
C GLN A 37 -9.54 0.30 2.14
N LYS A 38 -10.28 -0.69 1.66
CA LYS A 38 -9.70 -1.96 1.23
C LYS A 38 -9.42 -1.94 -0.26
N ALA A 39 -8.31 -2.52 -0.65
CA ALA A 39 -7.92 -2.67 -2.04
C ALA A 39 -7.35 -4.07 -2.28
N VAL A 40 -7.32 -4.46 -3.55
CA VAL A 40 -6.66 -5.68 -4.02
C VAL A 40 -5.64 -5.31 -5.10
N VAL A 41 -4.43 -5.85 -4.97
CA VAL A 41 -3.35 -5.66 -5.95
C VAL A 41 -3.75 -6.32 -7.26
N THR A 42 -3.63 -5.58 -8.35
CA THR A 42 -3.90 -6.09 -9.70
C THR A 42 -2.61 -6.29 -10.48
N ARG A 43 -1.60 -5.41 -10.34
CA ARG A 43 -0.30 -5.50 -11.02
C ARG A 43 0.81 -4.90 -10.16
N VAL A 44 2.03 -5.35 -10.40
CA VAL A 44 3.26 -4.84 -9.78
C VAL A 44 4.23 -4.56 -10.93
N LEU A 45 4.75 -3.33 -11.01
CA LEU A 45 5.48 -2.82 -12.17
C LEU A 45 6.79 -2.17 -11.74
N SER A 46 7.85 -2.42 -12.49
CA SER A 46 9.12 -1.70 -12.37
C SER A 46 9.05 -0.30 -12.99
N ASN A 47 9.98 0.59 -12.63
CA ASN A 47 10.10 1.91 -13.25
C ASN A 47 10.21 1.84 -14.78
N ARG A 48 10.89 0.80 -15.30
CA ARG A 48 11.03 0.56 -16.74
C ARG A 48 9.70 0.22 -17.42
N GLU A 49 8.87 -0.58 -16.77
CA GLU A 49 7.54 -0.94 -17.29
C GLU A 49 6.60 0.26 -17.32
N GLU A 50 6.76 1.19 -16.37
CA GLU A 50 6.09 2.49 -16.37
C GLU A 50 6.68 3.49 -17.37
N GLY A 51 7.73 3.10 -18.10
CA GLY A 51 8.41 3.96 -19.07
C GLY A 51 9.21 5.11 -18.44
N ILE A 52 9.53 5.00 -17.16
CA ILE A 52 10.30 6.00 -16.42
C ILE A 52 11.81 5.69 -16.56
N GLY A 53 12.60 6.76 -16.68
CA GLY A 53 14.07 6.66 -16.80
C GLY A 53 14.72 6.00 -15.57
N PRO A 54 15.94 5.49 -15.73
CA PRO A 54 16.68 4.79 -14.66
C PRO A 54 16.94 5.67 -13.43
N GLU A 55 16.85 7.00 -13.56
CA GLU A 55 16.95 7.92 -12.44
C GLU A 55 15.86 7.68 -11.37
N ALA A 56 14.71 7.13 -11.75
CA ALA A 56 13.65 6.79 -10.80
C ALA A 56 14.05 5.62 -9.88
N ASP A 57 14.95 4.74 -10.30
CA ASP A 57 15.41 3.60 -9.49
C ASP A 57 16.12 4.05 -8.21
N TYR A 58 16.59 5.31 -8.13
CA TYR A 58 17.14 5.88 -6.90
C TYR A 58 16.09 6.17 -5.82
N TYR A 59 14.84 6.42 -6.22
CA TYR A 59 13.78 6.90 -5.33
C TYR A 59 12.64 5.90 -5.20
N ILE A 60 12.33 5.16 -6.26
CA ILE A 60 11.16 4.31 -6.38
C ILE A 60 11.60 2.86 -6.51
N ALA A 61 11.12 2.03 -5.59
CA ALA A 61 11.35 0.60 -5.64
C ALA A 61 10.42 -0.06 -6.65
N VAL A 62 9.11 0.21 -6.55
CA VAL A 62 8.10 -0.44 -7.38
C VAL A 62 6.78 0.34 -7.42
N TRP A 63 6.03 0.13 -8.49
CA TRP A 63 4.66 0.62 -8.68
C TRP A 63 3.67 -0.51 -8.47
N ILE A 64 2.54 -0.20 -7.82
CA ILE A 64 1.54 -1.18 -7.43
C ILE A 64 0.20 -0.68 -7.95
N GLU A 65 -0.30 -1.30 -9.00
CA GLU A 65 -1.68 -1.08 -9.43
C GLU A 65 -2.60 -1.90 -8.54
N ALA A 66 -3.66 -1.27 -8.05
CA ALA A 66 -4.68 -1.91 -7.24
C ALA A 66 -6.07 -1.37 -7.60
N ARG A 67 -7.10 -2.03 -7.08
CA ARG A 67 -8.48 -1.53 -7.14
C ARG A 67 -9.15 -1.59 -5.78
N THR A 68 -10.01 -0.62 -5.47
CA THR A 68 -10.78 -0.64 -4.24
C THR A 68 -11.78 -1.81 -4.22
N LEU A 69 -12.02 -2.35 -3.03
CA LEU A 69 -13.05 -3.36 -2.77
C LEU A 69 -14.34 -2.66 -2.30
N SER A 70 -14.95 -1.90 -3.21
CA SER A 70 -16.20 -1.14 -3.02
C SER A 70 -17.23 -1.50 -4.10
N GLU A 71 -18.49 -1.10 -3.92
CA GLU A 71 -19.56 -1.34 -4.92
C GLU A 71 -19.22 -0.75 -6.30
N GLN A 72 -18.51 0.39 -6.30
CA GLN A 72 -17.89 0.98 -7.49
C GLN A 72 -16.37 0.93 -7.31
N PRO A 73 -15.67 -0.06 -7.89
CA PRO A 73 -14.22 -0.18 -7.78
C PRO A 73 -13.50 0.99 -8.48
N LYS A 74 -12.59 1.63 -7.76
CA LYS A 74 -11.71 2.68 -8.28
C LYS A 74 -10.31 2.09 -8.48
N ALA A 75 -9.70 2.36 -9.63
CA ALA A 75 -8.29 2.04 -9.88
C ALA A 75 -7.38 2.99 -9.08
N LEU A 76 -6.33 2.44 -8.50
CA LEU A 76 -5.34 3.14 -7.68
C LEU A 76 -3.95 2.71 -8.11
N VAL A 77 -2.99 3.63 -8.05
CA VAL A 77 -1.58 3.35 -8.28
C VAL A 77 -0.80 3.82 -7.07
N PHE A 78 -0.22 2.88 -6.34
CA PHE A 78 0.65 3.15 -5.22
C PHE A 78 2.11 3.11 -5.67
N VAL A 79 2.93 3.93 -5.03
CA VAL A 79 4.39 3.95 -5.21
C VAL A 79 5.01 3.49 -3.91
N LEU A 80 5.77 2.39 -3.95
CA LEU A 80 6.67 2.04 -2.87
C LEU A 80 8.02 2.68 -3.16
N ALA A 81 8.42 3.61 -2.30
CA ALA A 81 9.70 4.28 -2.38
C ALA A 81 10.81 3.44 -1.73
N ASN A 82 12.07 3.72 -2.10
CA ASN A 82 13.25 3.03 -1.55
C ASN A 82 13.50 3.33 -0.06
N ASP A 83 12.87 4.37 0.48
CA ASP A 83 12.88 4.68 1.91
C ASP A 83 11.85 3.86 2.72
N GLY A 84 11.09 2.99 2.04
CA GLY A 84 10.06 2.13 2.64
C GLY A 84 8.69 2.78 2.79
N ASN A 85 8.55 4.06 2.43
CA ASN A 85 7.27 4.75 2.46
C ASN A 85 6.42 4.40 1.23
N VAL A 86 5.10 4.43 1.42
CA VAL A 86 4.13 4.20 0.35
C VAL A 86 3.37 5.49 0.08
N TYR A 87 3.18 5.80 -1.20
CA TYR A 87 2.48 7.00 -1.64
C TYR A 87 1.33 6.64 -2.58
N LEU A 88 0.25 7.41 -2.50
CA LEU A 88 -0.88 7.39 -3.44
C LEU A 88 -1.12 8.83 -3.90
N ASP A 89 -1.05 9.08 -5.20
CA ASP A 89 -1.20 10.43 -5.77
C ASP A 89 -0.25 11.48 -5.14
N GLY A 90 0.93 11.06 -4.68
CA GLY A 90 1.92 11.90 -4.00
C GLY A 90 1.73 12.04 -2.48
N GLU A 91 0.62 11.55 -1.93
CA GLU A 91 0.33 11.60 -0.50
C GLU A 91 0.81 10.33 0.19
N GLY A 92 1.43 10.48 1.37
CA GLY A 92 1.82 9.34 2.21
C GLY A 92 0.61 8.52 2.66
N VAL A 93 0.74 7.20 2.60
CA VAL A 93 -0.31 6.28 3.04
C VAL A 93 0.24 5.22 3.99
N ASP A 94 -0.56 4.87 4.99
CA ASP A 94 -0.32 3.70 5.83
C ASP A 94 -0.92 2.47 5.16
N ILE A 95 -0.13 1.42 4.97
CA ILE A 95 -0.60 0.12 4.53
C ILE A 95 -0.79 -0.79 5.74
N ILE A 96 -1.99 -1.35 5.83
CA ILE A 96 -2.45 -2.23 6.91
C ILE A 96 -2.76 -3.57 6.26
N VAL A 97 -1.87 -4.54 6.46
CA VAL A 97 -2.08 -5.92 6.00
C VAL A 97 -2.49 -6.80 7.17
N ASP A 98 -3.48 -7.64 6.93
CA ASP A 98 -3.84 -8.69 7.86
C ASP A 98 -2.85 -9.84 7.68
N LEU A 99 -1.86 -9.97 8.56
CA LEU A 99 -1.05 -11.18 8.61
C LEU A 99 -1.94 -12.29 9.17
N ALA A 100 -2.43 -13.17 8.31
CA ALA A 100 -2.98 -14.44 8.75
C ALA A 100 -1.91 -15.16 9.59
N ALA A 101 -2.24 -15.42 10.86
CA ALA A 101 -1.42 -16.15 11.81
C ALA A 101 -1.28 -17.64 11.44
#